data_AF-A0A5K1G822-F1
#
_entry.id   AF-A0A5K1G822-F1
#
_cell.length_a   1.000
_cell.length_b   1.000
_cell.length_c   1.000
_cell.angle_alpha   90.00
_cell.angle_beta   90.00
_cell.angle_gamma   90.00
#
_symmetry.space_group_name_H-M   'P 1'
#
loop_
_entity.id
_entity.type
_entity.pdbx_description
1 polymer ?
#
loop_
_entity_poly.entity_id
_entity_poly.type
_entity_poly.pdbx_seq_one_letter_code
_entity_poly.pdbx_strand_id
1 'polypeptide(L)' 'VSTIAGGYAGRSGKSGHADGPSQNATFSNDFELIFVRKICALLISDRANDLIRQINLRSEDCLHDTHT' A
#
# COMPACT_ATOMS: atom_id res chain seq x y z
N VAL A 1 1.53 -14.66 -6.63
CA VAL A 1 2.16 -13.54 -5.88
C VAL A 1 2.29 -12.36 -6.82
N SER A 2 1.88 -11.17 -6.39
CA SER A 2 1.95 -9.93 -7.18
C SER A 2 2.39 -8.76 -6.28
N THR A 3 2.95 -7.71 -6.89
CA THR A 3 3.33 -6.48 -6.20
C THR A 3 2.24 -5.43 -6.39
N ILE A 4 1.70 -4.89 -5.28
CA ILE A 4 0.62 -3.90 -5.33
C ILE A 4 1.12 -2.45 -5.40
N ALA A 5 2.30 -2.15 -4.82
CA ALA A 5 2.94 -0.83 -4.83
C ALA A 5 4.46 -0.92 -4.58
N GLY A 6 5.21 0.15 -4.88
CA GLY A 6 6.66 0.25 -4.62
C GLY A 6 7.58 -0.35 -5.71
N GLY A 7 7.02 -0.75 -6.85
CA GLY A 7 7.69 -1.59 -7.84
C GLY A 7 8.49 -0.91 -8.95
N TYR A 8 8.81 0.40 -8.89
CA TYR A 8 9.50 1.06 -10.01
C TYR A 8 10.89 0.42 -10.26
N ALA A 9 11.06 -0.21 -11.42
CA ALA A 9 12.23 -1.04 -11.76
C ALA A 9 13.59 -0.30 -11.74
N GLY A 10 13.60 1.05 -11.73
CA GLY A 10 14.82 1.88 -11.57
C GLY A 10 15.02 2.47 -10.16
N ARG A 11 14.11 2.19 -9.23
CA ARG A 11 14.13 2.64 -7.83
C ARG A 11 13.76 1.55 -6.84
N SER A 12 13.74 0.28 -7.27
CA SER A 12 13.46 -0.86 -6.41
C SER A 12 14.38 -0.80 -5.18
N GLY A 13 13.80 -0.75 -3.99
CA GLY A 13 14.53 -0.59 -2.72
C GLY A 13 14.85 0.85 -2.28
N LYS A 14 14.41 1.89 -3.00
CA LYS A 14 14.53 3.28 -2.50
C LYS A 14 13.46 3.57 -1.46
N SER A 15 13.88 3.54 -0.20
CA SER A 15 13.13 4.12 0.92
C SER A 15 12.77 5.58 0.61
N GLY A 16 11.54 5.98 0.93
CA GLY A 16 11.08 7.36 0.77
C GLY A 16 9.61 7.50 1.13
N HIS A 17 9.05 8.68 0.88
CA HIS A 17 7.68 9.06 1.27
C HIS A 17 6.84 9.57 0.09
N ALA A 18 7.24 9.27 -1.15
CA ALA A 18 6.52 9.79 -2.31
C ALA A 18 5.13 9.13 -2.40
N ASP A 19 4.09 9.96 -2.52
CA ASP A 19 2.76 9.53 -2.92
C ASP A 19 2.62 9.49 -4.45
N GLY A 20 1.52 8.89 -4.92
CA GLY A 20 1.18 8.85 -6.34
C GLY A 20 0.64 7.48 -6.76
N PRO A 21 0.61 7.19 -8.07
CA PRO A 21 0.30 5.87 -8.58
C PRO A 21 1.16 4.80 -7.91
N SER A 22 0.60 3.60 -7.73
CA SER A 22 1.24 2.56 -6.92
C SER A 22 2.67 2.19 -7.34
N GLN A 23 2.99 2.30 -8.63
CA GLN A 23 4.33 2.08 -9.16
C GLN A 23 5.33 3.15 -8.69
N ASN A 24 4.88 4.39 -8.52
CA ASN A 24 5.71 5.55 -8.18
C ASN A 24 5.79 5.81 -6.67
N ALA A 25 4.83 5.29 -5.91
CA ALA A 25 4.81 5.44 -4.46
C ALA A 25 6.04 4.78 -3.84
N THR A 26 6.72 5.48 -2.94
CA THR A 26 7.82 4.95 -2.13
C THR A 26 7.42 4.91 -0.67
N PHE A 27 7.98 3.96 0.08
CA PHE A 27 7.69 3.73 1.50
C PHE A 27 9.02 3.54 2.22
N SER A 28 9.05 3.74 3.53
CA SER A 28 10.21 3.30 4.31
C SER A 28 10.23 1.77 4.44
N ASN A 29 11.36 1.23 4.91
CA ASN A 29 11.45 -0.18 5.30
C ASN A 29 10.92 -0.43 6.73
N ASP A 30 10.60 0.64 7.49
CA ASP A 30 10.08 0.57 8.84
C ASP A 30 8.60 0.96 8.85
N PHE A 31 7.75 0.00 8.49
CA PHE A 31 6.31 0.22 8.37
C PHE A 31 5.47 -0.93 8.93
N GLU A 32 4.20 -0.62 9.19
CA GLU A 32 3.15 -1.59 9.53
C GLU A 32 1.93 -1.39 8.64
N LEU A 33 1.12 -2.45 8.49
CA LEU A 33 -0.07 -2.46 7.65
C LEU A 33 -1.30 -2.88 8.44
N ILE A 34 -2.44 -2.25 8.14
CA ILE A 34 -3.76 -2.76 8.52
C ILE A 34 -4.72 -2.69 7.33
N PHE A 35 -5.45 -3.77 7.09
CA PHE A 35 -6.54 -3.77 6.12
C PHE A 35 -7.82 -3.24 6.74
N VAL A 36 -8.41 -2.22 6.11
CA VAL A 36 -9.67 -1.60 6.55
C VAL A 36 -10.72 -1.82 5.46
N ARG A 37 -11.46 -2.92 5.59
CA ARG A 37 -12.49 -3.34 4.63
C ARG A 37 -13.53 -2.26 4.34
N LYS A 38 -13.96 -1.50 5.37
CA LYS A 38 -15.01 -0.48 5.23
C LYS A 38 -14.68 0.60 4.19
N ILE A 39 -13.40 0.87 3.96
CA ILE A 39 -12.92 1.87 3.00
C ILE A 39 -12.13 1.23 1.84
N CYS A 40 -12.11 -0.10 1.76
CA CYS A 40 -11.35 -0.86 0.77
C CYS A 40 -9.90 -0.39 0.61
N ALA A 41 -9.18 -0.32 1.74
CA ALA A 41 -7.81 0.19 1.73
C ALA A 41 -6.89 -0.54 2.70
N LEU A 42 -5.60 -0.49 2.41
CA LEU A 42 -4.53 -0.70 3.38
C LEU A 42 -4.15 0.65 3.99
N LEU A 43 -4.15 0.75 5.32
CA LEU A 43 -3.50 1.84 6.02
C LEU A 43 -2.09 1.43 6.41
N ILE A 44 -1.18 2.40 6.33
CA ILE A 44 0.26 2.22 6.53
C ILE A 44 0.69 3.14 7.65
N SER A 45 1.31 2.58 8.67
CA SER A 45 2.10 3.37 9.63
C SER A 45 3.53 3.40 9.11
N ASP A 46 3.93 4.50 8.47
CA ASP A 46 5.24 4.67 7.84
C ASP A 46 6.18 5.39 8.82
N ARG A 47 6.70 4.64 9.81
CA ARG A 47 7.32 5.19 11.02
C ARG A 47 8.56 6.01 10.72
N ALA A 48 9.45 5.54 9.86
CA ALA A 48 10.68 6.27 9.55
C ALA A 48 10.44 7.55 8.72
N ASN A 49 9.22 7.74 8.20
CA ASN A 49 8.81 8.97 7.53
C ASN A 49 7.83 9.82 8.38
N ASP A 50 7.47 9.40 9.60
CA ASP A 50 6.49 10.07 10.46
C ASP A 50 5.10 10.30 9.80
N LEU A 51 4.63 9.32 9.01
CA LEU A 51 3.38 9.44 8.25
C LEU A 51 2.41 8.28 8.51
N ILE A 52 1.11 8.60 8.44
CA ILE A 52 0.04 7.62 8.24
C ILE A 52 -0.44 7.73 6.80
N ARG A 53 -0.47 6.62 6.07
CA ARG A 53 -0.73 6.61 4.62
C ARG A 53 -1.79 5.58 4.24
N GLN A 54 -2.36 5.73 3.05
CA GLN A 54 -3.45 4.89 2.55
C GLN A 54 -3.16 4.41 1.13
N ILE A 55 -3.31 3.11 0.90
CA ILE A 55 -3.40 2.52 -0.45
C ILE A 55 -4.84 2.09 -0.67
N ASN A 56 -5.51 2.74 -1.62
CA ASN A 56 -6.80 2.28 -2.12
C ASN A 56 -6.59 0.99 -2.90
N LEU A 57 -7.30 -0.05 -2.50
CA LEU A 57 -7.31 -1.33 -3.21
C LEU A 57 -8.35 -1.32 -4.31
N ARG A 58 -8.32 -2.33 -5.17
CA ARG A 58 -9.38 -2.52 -6.15
C ARG A 58 -10.60 -3.08 -5.43
N SER A 59 -11.80 -2.74 -5.93
CA SER A 59 -13.05 -3.17 -5.30
C SER A 59 -13.10 -4.68 -5.11
N GLU A 60 -12.65 -5.45 -6.10
CA GLU A 60 -12.58 -6.91 -6.05
C GLU A 60 -11.70 -7.47 -4.93
N ASP A 61 -10.66 -6.75 -4.48
CA ASP A 61 -9.79 -7.17 -3.39
C ASP A 61 -10.48 -7.09 -2.01
N CYS A 62 -11.62 -6.39 -1.95
CA CYS A 62 -12.36 -6.10 -0.72
C CYS A 62 -13.72 -6.78 -0.65
N LEU A 63 -14.20 -7.29 -1.79
CA LEU A 63 -15.42 -8.08 -1.86
C LEU A 63 -15.16 -9.44 -1.22
N HIS A 64 -16.15 -9.92 -0.49
CA HIS A 64 -16.14 -11.31 -0.04
C HIS A 64 -16.46 -12.17 -1.26
N ASP A 65 -15.78 -13.31 -1.40
CA ASP A 65 -16.39 -14.41 -2.14
C ASP A 65 -17.61 -14.85 -1.31
N THR A 66 -18.79 -14.37 -1.69
CA THR A 66 -20.03 -14.86 -1.12
C THR A 66 -20.27 -16.23 -1.73
N HIS A 67 -19.59 -17.25 -1.19
CA HIS A 67 -20.05 -18.61 -1.33
C HIS A 67 -21.40 -18.71 -0.60
N THR A 68 -22.49 -18.49 -1.33
CA THR A 68 -23.78 -19.13 -1.08
C THR A 68 -23.69 -20.60 -1.44
#